data_AF-A0A7Y4RC29-F1
#
_entry.id   AF-A0A7Y4RC29-F1
#
_cell.length_a   1.000
_cell.length_b   1.000
_cell.length_c   1.000
_cell.angle_alpha   90.00
_cell.angle_beta   90.00
_cell.angle_gamma   90.00
#
_symmetry.space_group_name_H-M   'P 1'
#
loop_
_entity.id
_entity.type
_entity.pdbx_description
1 polymer ?
#
loop_
_entity_poly.entity_id
_entity_poly.type
_entity_poly.pdbx_seq_one_letter_code
_entity_poly.pdbx_strand_id
1 'polypeptide(L)'
;MNGKPKIIVEQGMGAAAIDALRAVGDVVILNRSDEPSLLAAATDADAVVVRSYGTVTARVIAAATRLRVIGRAGVGLDRVNLDAARARGIPVVYTPAASTESVAELTVGLMLALERTIPRGDAMIRDGRFMEARASHGLRALHGARELRGLTLGIVGLGRIGSAVARICGPGLGMNVIYNDIRPTNELPWFGEFGEADSCFLSPVACNLEVGRVPPADSNANRPSRPILTAVDKPTLYATADLVSLHVPLTDQTRGLINSAALRKFKPTATLINTSRGPVINGVDLAGALRDGVLAGAALDVFDPEPPPPGDPLLSAPNLLMSPHAGARTEAALSRMDDVVHDVIAILQNHPPTHVA
;
A
#
# COMPACT_ATOMS: atom_id res chain seq x y z
N MET A 1 -21.70 -28.49 27.47
CA MET A 1 -22.36 -27.76 26.36
C MET A 1 -21.45 -26.59 26.02
N ASN A 2 -20.63 -26.68 24.96
CA ASN A 2 -19.80 -25.54 24.60
C ASN A 2 -20.72 -24.44 24.08
N GLY A 3 -20.75 -23.30 24.78
CA GLY A 3 -21.47 -22.11 24.36
C GLY A 3 -20.98 -21.62 22.99
N LYS A 4 -21.72 -20.69 22.40
CA LYS A 4 -21.31 -20.03 21.15
C LYS A 4 -19.89 -19.46 21.31
N PRO A 5 -19.00 -19.59 20.30
CA PRO A 5 -17.68 -18.98 20.33
C PRO A 5 -17.76 -17.48 20.56
N LYS A 6 -16.93 -16.93 21.45
CA LYS A 6 -16.79 -15.49 21.64
C LYS A 6 -15.81 -14.93 20.63
N ILE A 7 -16.25 -13.95 19.85
CA ILE A 7 -15.48 -13.35 18.75
C ILE A 7 -15.28 -11.87 19.06
N ILE A 8 -14.03 -11.46 19.27
CA ILE A 8 -13.67 -10.05 19.45
C ILE A 8 -13.37 -9.46 18.09
N VAL A 9 -14.00 -8.33 17.77
CA VAL A 9 -13.81 -7.63 16.50
C VAL A 9 -13.44 -6.17 16.78
N GLU A 10 -12.30 -5.72 16.26
CA GLU A 10 -11.97 -4.30 16.20
C GLU A 10 -12.95 -3.58 15.26
N GLN A 11 -13.41 -2.37 15.62
CA GLN A 11 -14.33 -1.58 14.80
C GLN A 11 -13.90 -1.49 13.32
N GLY A 12 -14.88 -1.42 12.43
CA GLY A 12 -14.70 -0.97 11.05
C GLY A 12 -14.96 -2.03 9.98
N MET A 13 -15.52 -3.19 10.32
CA MET A 13 -15.99 -4.17 9.34
C MET A 13 -17.40 -3.83 8.83
N GLY A 14 -17.71 -4.23 7.60
CA GLY A 14 -19.02 -4.09 6.99
C GLY A 14 -20.09 -4.94 7.69
N ALA A 15 -21.36 -4.52 7.57
CA ALA A 15 -22.49 -5.18 8.23
C ALA A 15 -22.60 -6.67 7.87
N ALA A 16 -22.44 -7.01 6.58
CA ALA A 16 -22.50 -8.40 6.11
C ALA A 16 -21.46 -9.31 6.80
N ALA A 17 -20.25 -8.81 7.01
CA ALA A 17 -19.18 -9.58 7.67
C ALA A 17 -19.45 -9.76 9.16
N ILE A 18 -19.96 -8.72 9.84
CA ILE A 18 -20.40 -8.81 11.23
C ILE A 18 -21.56 -9.79 11.39
N ASP A 19 -22.54 -9.76 10.49
CA ASP A 19 -23.69 -10.65 10.54
C ASP A 19 -23.29 -12.11 10.29
N ALA A 20 -22.32 -12.37 9.40
CA ALA A 20 -21.73 -13.69 9.20
C ALA A 20 -21.06 -14.22 10.49
N LEU A 21 -20.31 -13.38 11.22
CA LEU A 21 -19.71 -13.76 12.50
C LEU A 21 -20.78 -14.01 13.59
N ARG A 22 -21.82 -13.18 13.65
CA ARG A 22 -22.95 -13.34 14.61
C ARG A 22 -23.76 -14.61 14.39
N ALA A 23 -23.81 -15.10 13.15
CA ALA A 23 -24.47 -16.37 12.84
C ALA A 23 -23.80 -17.56 13.52
N VAL A 24 -22.49 -17.49 13.80
CA VAL A 24 -21.71 -18.60 14.37
C VAL A 24 -21.23 -18.38 15.80
N GLY A 25 -21.19 -17.14 16.29
CA GLY A 25 -20.63 -16.79 17.59
C GLY A 25 -21.19 -15.51 18.21
N ASP A 26 -20.84 -15.27 19.47
CA ASP A 26 -21.16 -14.05 20.19
C ASP A 26 -20.10 -12.98 19.89
N VAL A 27 -20.49 -11.98 19.09
CA VAL A 27 -19.58 -10.93 18.60
C VAL A 27 -19.54 -9.74 19.55
N VAL A 28 -18.33 -9.39 20.01
CA VAL A 28 -18.04 -8.19 20.80
C VAL A 28 -17.22 -7.22 19.94
N ILE A 29 -17.82 -6.08 19.60
CA ILE A 29 -17.16 -5.04 18.81
C ILE A 29 -16.48 -4.05 19.75
N LEU A 30 -15.18 -3.84 19.58
CA LEU A 30 -14.41 -2.84 20.33
C LEU A 30 -14.40 -1.51 19.59
N ASN A 31 -14.71 -0.42 20.31
CA ASN A 31 -14.66 0.95 19.78
C ASN A 31 -13.25 1.56 19.81
N ARG A 32 -12.24 0.78 20.24
CA ARG A 32 -10.85 1.22 20.40
C ARG A 32 -9.90 0.12 19.91
N SER A 33 -8.80 0.55 19.29
CA SER A 33 -7.81 -0.31 18.65
C SER A 33 -6.53 -0.53 19.46
N ASP A 34 -6.50 -0.13 20.74
CA ASP A 34 -5.32 -0.25 21.58
C ASP A 34 -5.18 -1.62 22.28
N GLU A 35 -3.93 -2.00 22.56
CA GLU A 35 -3.59 -3.25 23.23
C GLU A 35 -4.31 -3.45 24.58
N PRO A 36 -4.40 -2.46 25.50
CA PRO A 36 -5.15 -2.64 26.76
C PRO A 36 -6.61 -3.03 26.57
N SER A 37 -7.31 -2.37 25.63
CA SER A 37 -8.71 -2.67 25.32
C SER A 37 -8.86 -4.09 24.76
N LEU A 38 -7.94 -4.48 23.86
CA LEU A 38 -7.95 -5.82 23.28
C LEU A 38 -7.62 -6.89 24.31
N LEU A 39 -6.62 -6.65 25.17
CA LEU A 39 -6.21 -7.55 26.26
C LEU A 39 -7.36 -7.84 27.22
N ALA A 40 -8.10 -6.79 27.64
CA ALA A 40 -9.24 -6.93 28.52
C ALA A 40 -10.39 -7.74 27.89
N ALA A 41 -10.63 -7.56 26.59
CA ALA A 41 -11.70 -8.25 25.88
C ALA A 41 -11.37 -9.69 25.49
N ALA A 42 -10.09 -10.00 25.25
CA ALA A 42 -9.66 -11.26 24.64
C ALA A 42 -9.52 -12.45 25.60
N THR A 43 -9.63 -12.26 26.92
CA THR A 43 -9.26 -13.26 27.95
C THR A 43 -9.96 -14.63 27.77
N ASP A 44 -11.23 -14.60 27.40
CA ASP A 44 -12.11 -15.75 27.16
C ASP A 44 -12.54 -15.87 25.68
N ALA A 45 -11.87 -15.16 24.77
CA ALA A 45 -12.19 -15.15 23.35
C ALA A 45 -11.75 -16.44 22.65
N ASP A 46 -12.59 -16.92 21.74
CA ASP A 46 -12.26 -18.02 20.81
C ASP A 46 -11.67 -17.48 19.50
N ALA A 47 -11.99 -16.23 19.13
CA ALA A 47 -11.42 -15.54 17.98
C ALA A 47 -11.16 -14.06 18.26
N VAL A 48 -10.11 -13.51 17.65
CA VAL A 48 -9.81 -12.08 17.63
C VAL A 48 -9.64 -11.63 16.18
N VAL A 49 -10.41 -10.63 15.75
CA VAL A 49 -10.34 -10.04 14.42
C VAL A 49 -9.90 -8.58 14.54
N VAL A 50 -8.76 -8.25 13.94
CA VAL A 50 -8.17 -6.91 13.94
C VAL A 50 -8.02 -6.38 12.52
N ARG A 51 -8.03 -5.06 12.35
CA ARG A 51 -7.79 -4.36 11.08
C ARG A 51 -6.40 -3.73 11.09
N SER A 52 -6.30 -2.45 10.71
CA SER A 52 -5.02 -1.77 10.53
C SER A 52 -4.35 -1.40 11.85
N TYR A 53 -5.08 -0.97 12.89
CA TYR A 53 -4.48 -0.41 14.11
C TYR A 53 -4.43 -1.38 15.29
N GLY A 54 -5.31 -2.39 15.33
CA GLY A 54 -5.30 -3.43 16.35
C GLY A 54 -3.95 -4.13 16.43
N THR A 55 -3.39 -4.17 17.64
CA THR A 55 -2.09 -4.78 17.92
C THR A 55 -2.27 -6.02 18.79
N VAL A 56 -1.98 -7.19 18.23
CA VAL A 56 -2.12 -8.49 18.89
C VAL A 56 -0.75 -8.92 19.40
N THR A 57 -0.39 -8.46 20.60
CA THR A 57 0.91 -8.77 21.21
C THR A 57 0.95 -10.18 21.81
N ALA A 58 2.15 -10.65 22.16
CA ALA A 58 2.30 -11.89 22.92
C ALA A 58 1.52 -11.90 24.25
N ARG A 59 1.30 -10.72 24.87
CA ARG A 59 0.50 -10.58 26.09
C ARG A 59 -0.98 -10.81 25.82
N VAL A 60 -1.52 -10.21 24.76
CA VAL A 60 -2.91 -10.43 24.31
C VAL A 60 -3.13 -11.92 24.02
N ILE A 61 -2.19 -12.51 23.26
CA ILE A 61 -2.24 -13.94 22.94
C ILE A 61 -2.20 -14.74 24.24
N ALA A 62 -1.25 -14.53 25.15
CA ALA A 62 -1.15 -15.30 26.38
C ALA A 62 -2.39 -15.21 27.28
N ALA A 63 -3.04 -14.04 27.35
CA ALA A 63 -4.26 -13.85 28.13
C ALA A 63 -5.48 -14.58 27.55
N ALA A 64 -5.54 -14.73 26.22
CA ALA A 64 -6.64 -15.37 25.51
C ALA A 64 -6.53 -16.90 25.57
N THR A 65 -6.92 -17.48 26.71
CA THR A 65 -6.72 -18.92 27.00
C THR A 65 -7.47 -19.86 26.05
N ARG A 66 -8.59 -19.41 25.48
CA ARG A 66 -9.44 -20.17 24.55
C ARG A 66 -9.22 -19.84 23.06
N LEU A 67 -8.26 -18.99 22.74
CA LEU A 67 -8.08 -18.46 21.40
C LEU A 67 -7.76 -19.57 20.39
N ARG A 68 -8.56 -19.64 19.32
CA ARG A 68 -8.44 -20.62 18.24
C ARG A 68 -7.97 -20.00 16.93
N VAL A 69 -8.19 -18.71 16.71
CA VAL A 69 -7.80 -18.01 15.48
C VAL A 69 -7.62 -16.52 15.70
N ILE A 70 -6.65 -15.95 14.99
CA ILE A 70 -6.49 -14.49 14.85
C ILE A 70 -6.76 -14.14 13.39
N GLY A 71 -7.78 -13.32 13.13
CA GLY A 71 -8.10 -12.79 11.81
C GLY A 71 -7.50 -11.39 11.63
N ARG A 72 -6.70 -11.20 10.58
CA ARG A 72 -6.19 -9.88 10.19
C ARG A 72 -6.89 -9.43 8.91
N ALA A 73 -7.78 -8.45 9.02
CA ALA A 73 -8.41 -7.82 7.85
C ALA A 73 -7.39 -6.91 7.14
N GLY A 74 -6.69 -7.46 6.15
CA GLY A 74 -5.68 -6.82 5.30
C GLY A 74 -4.40 -7.64 5.09
N VAL A 75 -3.42 -7.03 4.42
CA VAL A 75 -2.19 -7.71 3.94
C VAL A 75 -1.07 -7.84 4.98
N GLY A 76 -0.53 -6.72 5.50
CA GLY A 76 0.61 -6.76 6.42
C GLY A 76 0.29 -7.31 7.81
N LEU A 77 1.26 -8.00 8.41
CA LEU A 77 1.11 -8.77 9.66
C LEU A 77 2.00 -8.24 10.79
N ASP A 78 2.64 -7.10 10.60
CA ASP A 78 3.62 -6.49 11.51
C ASP A 78 3.08 -6.14 12.92
N ARG A 79 1.76 -6.05 13.07
CA ARG A 79 1.07 -5.80 14.34
C ARG A 79 0.54 -7.05 15.05
N VAL A 80 0.76 -8.23 14.47
CA VAL A 80 0.41 -9.53 15.07
C VAL A 80 1.69 -10.27 15.45
N ASN A 81 1.83 -10.68 16.71
CA ASN A 81 2.98 -11.45 17.14
C ASN A 81 2.86 -12.90 16.64
N LEU A 82 3.38 -13.14 15.44
CA LEU A 82 3.31 -14.44 14.74
C LEU A 82 4.05 -15.55 15.50
N ASP A 83 5.16 -15.24 16.17
CA ASP A 83 5.92 -16.21 16.95
C ASP A 83 5.14 -16.73 18.16
N ALA A 84 4.48 -15.82 18.90
CA ALA A 84 3.62 -16.18 20.02
C ALA A 84 2.38 -16.97 19.56
N ALA A 85 1.79 -16.61 18.42
CA ALA A 85 0.68 -17.36 17.83
C ALA A 85 1.11 -18.78 17.45
N ARG A 86 2.26 -18.91 16.75
CA ARG A 86 2.86 -20.20 16.37
C ARG A 86 3.20 -21.07 17.57
N ALA A 87 3.80 -20.50 18.61
CA ALA A 87 4.15 -21.22 19.83
C ALA A 87 2.92 -21.83 20.55
N ARG A 88 1.73 -21.25 20.36
CA ARG A 88 0.45 -21.77 20.88
C ARG A 88 -0.36 -22.58 19.87
N GLY A 89 0.13 -22.76 18.64
CA GLY A 89 -0.61 -23.45 17.58
C GLY A 89 -1.85 -22.69 17.10
N ILE A 90 -1.88 -21.36 17.25
CA ILE A 90 -3.02 -20.52 16.87
C ILE A 90 -2.79 -20.02 15.43
N PRO A 91 -3.63 -20.42 14.45
CA PRO A 91 -3.54 -19.90 13.10
C PRO A 91 -3.82 -18.40 13.05
N VAL A 92 -3.03 -17.71 12.22
CA VAL A 92 -3.25 -16.32 11.85
C VAL A 92 -3.71 -16.30 10.39
N VAL A 93 -4.95 -15.87 10.16
CA VAL A 93 -5.56 -15.79 8.83
C VAL A 93 -5.62 -14.34 8.37
N TYR A 94 -5.48 -14.09 7.07
CA TYR A 94 -5.36 -12.73 6.53
C TYR A 94 -5.76 -12.64 5.06
N THR A 95 -5.77 -11.43 4.48
CA THR A 95 -6.22 -11.21 3.10
C THR A 95 -5.08 -10.69 2.20
N PRO A 96 -4.20 -11.56 1.67
CA PRO A 96 -2.95 -11.19 1.00
C PRO A 96 -3.07 -10.31 -0.25
N ALA A 97 -4.21 -10.37 -0.95
CA ALA A 97 -4.43 -9.66 -2.21
C ALA A 97 -5.51 -8.57 -2.13
N ALA A 98 -6.20 -8.42 -0.99
CA ALA A 98 -7.41 -7.62 -0.89
C ALA A 98 -7.24 -6.15 -1.30
N SER A 99 -6.09 -5.55 -1.02
CA SER A 99 -5.80 -4.13 -1.33
C SER A 99 -4.78 -3.91 -2.44
N THR A 100 -4.36 -4.95 -3.17
CA THR A 100 -3.26 -4.81 -4.16
C THR A 100 -3.53 -3.69 -5.16
N GLU A 101 -4.69 -3.74 -5.83
CA GLU A 101 -5.05 -2.74 -6.85
C GLU A 101 -5.24 -1.35 -6.24
N SER A 102 -5.98 -1.23 -5.14
CA SER A 102 -6.24 0.08 -4.52
C SER A 102 -4.97 0.75 -3.98
N VAL A 103 -4.02 -0.01 -3.43
CA VAL A 103 -2.72 0.57 -3.02
C VAL A 103 -1.91 0.96 -4.25
N ALA A 104 -1.93 0.16 -5.32
CA ALA A 104 -1.22 0.49 -6.55
C ALA A 104 -1.79 1.76 -7.20
N GLU A 105 -3.11 1.89 -7.28
CA GLU A 105 -3.82 3.08 -7.76
C GLU A 105 -3.46 4.32 -6.93
N LEU A 106 -3.50 4.23 -5.59
CA LEU A 106 -3.11 5.35 -4.74
C LEU A 106 -1.64 5.72 -4.94
N THR A 107 -0.76 4.72 -5.05
CA THR A 107 0.68 4.94 -5.28
C THR A 107 0.90 5.73 -6.57
N VAL A 108 0.25 5.32 -7.67
CA VAL A 108 0.34 6.01 -8.96
C VAL A 108 -0.33 7.39 -8.91
N GLY A 109 -1.44 7.51 -8.19
CA GLY A 109 -2.10 8.79 -7.93
C GLY A 109 -1.19 9.78 -7.18
N LEU A 110 -0.47 9.31 -6.16
CA LEU A 110 0.51 10.10 -5.42
C LEU A 110 1.70 10.49 -6.30
N MET A 111 2.20 9.57 -7.14
CA MET A 111 3.23 9.89 -8.13
C MET A 111 2.77 11.02 -9.06
N LEU A 112 1.59 10.89 -9.66
CA LEU A 112 1.02 11.92 -10.54
C LEU A 112 0.78 13.24 -9.79
N ALA A 113 0.23 13.20 -8.58
CA ALA A 113 -0.06 14.39 -7.79
C ALA A 113 1.21 15.16 -7.43
N LEU A 114 2.28 14.44 -7.05
CA LEU A 114 3.59 15.02 -6.75
C LEU A 114 4.24 15.56 -8.02
N GLU A 115 4.39 14.72 -9.05
CA GLU A 115 5.08 15.05 -10.30
C GLU A 115 4.34 16.09 -11.13
N ARG A 116 3.04 16.30 -10.93
CA ARG A 116 2.26 17.33 -11.64
C ARG A 116 1.86 18.48 -10.72
N THR A 117 2.34 18.48 -9.47
CA THR A 117 2.09 19.52 -8.47
C THR A 117 0.59 19.83 -8.26
N ILE A 118 -0.26 18.81 -8.40
CA ILE A 118 -1.73 18.96 -8.40
C ILE A 118 -2.22 19.64 -7.11
N PRO A 119 -1.83 19.19 -5.90
CA PRO A 119 -2.33 19.78 -4.67
C PRO A 119 -1.92 21.24 -4.49
N ARG A 120 -0.70 21.60 -4.95
CA ARG A 120 -0.22 22.99 -4.92
C ARG A 120 -1.02 23.87 -5.88
N GLY A 121 -1.28 23.38 -7.09
CA GLY A 121 -2.13 24.06 -8.06
C GLY A 121 -3.55 24.29 -7.53
N ASP A 122 -4.17 23.27 -6.95
CA ASP A 122 -5.49 23.36 -6.30
C ASP A 122 -5.51 24.43 -5.20
N ALA A 123 -4.54 24.42 -4.29
CA ALA A 123 -4.43 25.42 -3.22
C ALA A 123 -4.29 26.85 -3.77
N MET A 124 -3.42 27.07 -4.76
CA MET A 124 -3.24 28.40 -5.37
C MET A 124 -4.52 28.92 -6.02
N ILE A 125 -5.30 28.05 -6.68
CA ILE A 125 -6.56 28.44 -7.30
C ILE A 125 -7.58 28.86 -6.23
N ARG A 126 -7.68 28.10 -5.12
CA ARG A 126 -8.57 28.42 -4.00
C ARG A 126 -8.18 29.74 -3.30
N ASP A 127 -6.90 30.07 -3.28
CA ASP A 127 -6.38 31.34 -2.77
C ASP A 127 -6.57 32.53 -3.73
N GLY A 128 -7.27 32.35 -4.87
CA GLY A 128 -7.48 33.40 -5.87
C GLY A 128 -6.25 33.70 -6.74
N ARG A 129 -5.20 32.87 -6.66
CA ARG A 129 -3.91 33.05 -7.36
C ARG A 129 -3.89 32.31 -8.70
N PHE A 130 -5.03 32.25 -9.41
CA PHE A 130 -5.16 31.52 -10.67
C PHE A 130 -4.17 32.01 -11.74
N MET A 131 -4.04 33.34 -11.89
CA MET A 131 -3.10 33.90 -12.87
C MET A 131 -1.65 33.65 -12.48
N GLU A 132 -1.30 33.55 -11.21
CA GLU A 132 0.05 33.19 -10.77
C GLU A 132 0.35 31.71 -11.05
N ALA A 133 -0.62 30.83 -10.76
CA ALA A 133 -0.55 29.42 -11.14
C ALA A 133 -0.37 29.28 -12.66
N ARG A 134 -1.12 30.03 -13.47
CA ARG A 134 -1.03 29.97 -14.94
C ARG A 134 0.22 30.66 -15.52
N ALA A 135 0.59 31.83 -14.99
CA ALA A 135 1.72 32.65 -15.46
C ALA A 135 3.08 32.09 -15.04
N SER A 136 3.09 30.91 -14.41
CA SER A 136 4.27 30.09 -14.16
C SER A 136 4.92 29.58 -15.48
N HIS A 137 5.08 30.44 -16.48
CA HIS A 137 5.77 30.23 -17.76
C HIS A 137 7.27 30.56 -17.67
N GLY A 138 7.81 30.83 -16.48
CA GLY A 138 9.25 30.93 -16.26
C GLY A 138 9.61 30.83 -14.78
N LEU A 139 10.19 29.69 -14.37
CA LEU A 139 10.90 29.45 -13.11
C LEU A 139 10.06 29.40 -11.79
N ARG A 140 9.95 28.17 -11.26
CA ARG A 140 9.80 27.77 -9.83
C ARG A 140 8.41 27.64 -9.15
N ALA A 141 7.31 28.22 -9.62
CA ALA A 141 6.02 28.02 -8.92
C ALA A 141 5.31 26.68 -9.26
N LEU A 142 5.31 26.26 -10.54
CA LEU A 142 4.79 24.95 -11.01
C LEU A 142 5.71 24.23 -12.01
N HIS A 143 6.87 24.83 -12.34
CA HIS A 143 7.79 24.38 -13.40
C HIS A 143 8.60 23.09 -13.08
N GLY A 144 8.35 22.46 -11.94
CA GLY A 144 8.89 21.15 -11.59
C GLY A 144 8.01 20.00 -12.05
N ALA A 145 6.91 20.28 -12.76
CA ALA A 145 6.02 19.25 -13.23
C ALA A 145 6.70 18.39 -14.31
N ARG A 146 6.84 17.09 -14.08
CA ARG A 146 7.47 16.17 -15.02
C ARG A 146 6.44 15.32 -15.75
N GLU A 147 6.65 15.14 -17.04
CA GLU A 147 6.01 14.04 -17.77
C GLU A 147 6.67 12.73 -17.34
N LEU A 148 5.87 11.73 -16.98
CA LEU A 148 6.38 10.44 -16.48
C LEU A 148 6.90 9.54 -17.62
N ARG A 149 6.39 9.71 -18.84
CA ARG A 149 6.79 8.91 -19.99
C ARG A 149 8.30 9.03 -20.22
N GLY A 150 8.97 7.88 -20.31
CA GLY A 150 10.42 7.79 -20.49
C GLY A 150 11.25 7.99 -19.22
N LEU A 151 10.66 8.45 -18.10
CA LEU A 151 11.35 8.48 -16.80
C LEU A 151 11.57 7.07 -16.26
N THR A 152 12.58 6.95 -15.40
CA THR A 152 12.90 5.68 -14.75
C THR A 152 12.20 5.57 -13.39
N LEU A 153 11.34 4.56 -13.25
CA LEU A 153 10.75 4.16 -11.98
C LEU A 153 11.60 3.04 -11.35
N GLY A 154 12.13 3.29 -10.16
CA GLY A 154 12.78 2.30 -9.31
C GLY A 154 11.82 1.72 -8.28
N ILE A 155 11.54 0.43 -8.36
CA ILE A 155 10.68 -0.28 -7.39
C ILE A 155 11.53 -1.04 -6.39
N VAL A 156 11.38 -0.75 -5.10
CA VAL A 156 11.96 -1.55 -4.02
C VAL A 156 10.88 -2.50 -3.50
N GLY A 157 11.01 -3.79 -3.81
CA GLY A 157 10.01 -4.83 -3.53
C GLY A 157 9.07 -5.06 -4.72
N LEU A 158 9.25 -6.17 -5.43
CA LEU A 158 8.44 -6.59 -6.58
C LEU A 158 7.45 -7.71 -6.17
N GLY A 159 6.77 -7.51 -5.04
CA GLY A 159 5.64 -8.33 -4.62
C GLY A 159 4.34 -7.96 -5.36
N ARG A 160 3.17 -8.35 -4.83
CA ARG A 160 1.87 -8.07 -5.46
C ARG A 160 1.65 -6.60 -5.82
N ILE A 161 1.90 -5.69 -4.87
CA ILE A 161 1.71 -4.24 -5.05
C ILE A 161 2.78 -3.69 -6.00
N GLY A 162 4.05 -4.04 -5.81
CA GLY A 162 5.14 -3.60 -6.69
C GLY A 162 4.92 -4.03 -8.15
N SER A 163 4.46 -5.27 -8.38
CA SER A 163 4.07 -5.76 -9.70
C SER A 163 2.89 -4.98 -10.29
N ALA A 164 1.86 -4.67 -9.50
CA ALA A 164 0.72 -3.90 -9.97
C ALA A 164 1.13 -2.46 -10.35
N VAL A 165 1.97 -1.81 -9.54
CA VAL A 165 2.54 -0.49 -9.86
C VAL A 165 3.40 -0.55 -11.13
N ALA A 166 4.26 -1.57 -11.27
CA ALA A 166 5.05 -1.77 -12.48
C ALA A 166 4.18 -1.96 -13.74
N ARG A 167 3.07 -2.71 -13.60
CA ARG A 167 2.09 -2.93 -14.67
C ARG A 167 1.37 -1.63 -15.06
N ILE A 168 1.05 -0.74 -14.12
CA ILE A 168 0.42 0.54 -14.44
C ILE A 168 1.44 1.50 -15.07
N CYS A 169 2.61 1.65 -14.45
CA CYS A 169 3.59 2.66 -14.85
C CYS A 169 4.37 2.29 -16.12
N GLY A 170 4.72 1.02 -16.30
CA GLY A 170 5.51 0.55 -17.44
C GLY A 170 4.76 0.71 -18.77
N PRO A 171 3.79 -0.17 -19.07
CA PRO A 171 3.02 -0.08 -20.31
C PRO A 171 1.97 1.03 -20.29
N GLY A 172 1.37 1.36 -19.13
CA GLY A 172 0.28 2.34 -19.05
C GLY A 172 0.76 3.80 -19.13
N LEU A 173 1.89 4.13 -18.49
CA LEU A 173 2.47 5.49 -18.51
C LEU A 173 3.74 5.61 -19.36
N GLY A 174 4.27 4.49 -19.88
CA GLY A 174 5.48 4.48 -20.70
C GLY A 174 6.76 4.75 -19.91
N MET A 175 6.82 4.37 -18.63
CA MET A 175 8.02 4.51 -17.80
C MET A 175 9.00 3.35 -18.02
N ASN A 176 10.29 3.62 -17.82
CA ASN A 176 11.31 2.57 -17.73
C ASN A 176 11.31 2.00 -16.30
N VAL A 177 10.98 0.71 -16.13
CA VAL A 177 10.85 0.12 -14.78
C VAL A 177 12.08 -0.72 -14.44
N ILE A 178 12.81 -0.30 -13.41
CA ILE A 178 13.86 -1.07 -12.76
C ILE A 178 13.40 -1.47 -11.36
N TYR A 179 13.90 -2.58 -10.83
CA TYR A 179 13.49 -2.99 -9.49
C TYR A 179 14.60 -3.69 -8.71
N ASN A 180 14.47 -3.68 -7.38
CA ASN A 180 15.25 -4.49 -6.47
C ASN A 180 14.31 -5.34 -5.61
N ASP A 181 14.55 -6.65 -5.59
CA ASP A 181 13.89 -7.60 -4.69
C ASP A 181 14.91 -8.63 -4.18
N ILE A 182 14.61 -9.28 -3.06
CA ILE A 182 15.40 -10.41 -2.54
C ILE A 182 15.31 -11.64 -3.46
N ARG A 183 14.26 -11.74 -4.29
CA ARG A 183 14.09 -12.78 -5.30
C ARG A 183 14.03 -12.15 -6.69
N PRO A 184 15.14 -12.08 -7.44
CA PRO A 184 15.12 -11.54 -8.79
C PRO A 184 14.28 -12.44 -9.71
N THR A 185 13.42 -11.82 -10.51
CA THR A 185 12.58 -12.41 -11.55
C THR A 185 12.59 -11.56 -12.83
N ASN A 186 12.71 -12.19 -13.98
CA ASN A 186 12.65 -11.48 -15.27
C ASN A 186 11.21 -11.38 -15.81
N GLU A 187 10.24 -11.93 -15.09
CA GLU A 187 8.81 -11.83 -15.38
C GLU A 187 8.11 -11.06 -14.28
N LEU A 188 7.02 -10.34 -14.60
CA LEU A 188 6.12 -9.80 -13.59
C LEU A 188 5.52 -10.97 -12.82
N PRO A 189 5.96 -11.26 -11.57
CA PRO A 189 5.27 -12.26 -10.78
C PRO A 189 3.85 -11.73 -10.54
N TRP A 190 2.88 -12.63 -10.49
CA TRP A 190 1.45 -12.35 -10.28
C TRP A 190 0.67 -11.87 -11.51
N PHE A 191 1.29 -11.69 -12.70
CA PHE A 191 0.56 -11.24 -13.90
C PHE A 191 -0.62 -12.15 -14.29
N GLY A 192 -0.52 -13.46 -14.00
CA GLY A 192 -1.57 -14.46 -14.29
C GLY A 192 -2.59 -14.71 -13.17
N GLU A 193 -2.40 -14.15 -11.96
CA GLU A 193 -3.42 -14.20 -10.89
C GLU A 193 -4.49 -13.11 -11.04
N PHE A 194 -4.21 -12.08 -11.85
CA PHE A 194 -5.22 -11.15 -12.36
C PHE A 194 -5.92 -11.86 -13.51
N GLY A 195 -6.95 -12.65 -13.19
CA GLY A 195 -7.45 -13.74 -14.03
C GLY A 195 -7.73 -13.41 -15.50
N GLU A 196 -7.95 -14.49 -16.27
CA GLU A 196 -8.43 -14.49 -17.67
C GLU A 196 -9.75 -13.71 -17.92
N ALA A 197 -10.27 -13.00 -16.92
CA ALA A 197 -11.47 -12.17 -16.99
C ALA A 197 -11.28 -10.82 -17.71
N ASP A 198 -10.06 -10.45 -18.13
CA ASP A 198 -9.80 -9.23 -18.92
C ASP A 198 -9.38 -9.50 -20.38
N SER A 199 -9.92 -10.56 -20.98
CA SER A 199 -10.02 -10.64 -22.46
C SER A 199 -10.87 -9.50 -23.06
N CYS A 200 -11.56 -8.70 -22.23
CA CYS A 200 -12.30 -7.51 -22.65
C CYS A 200 -11.44 -6.24 -22.88
N PHE A 201 -10.19 -6.17 -22.41
CA PHE A 201 -9.30 -5.03 -22.75
C PHE A 201 -8.61 -5.17 -24.12
N LEU A 202 -8.86 -6.28 -24.84
CA LEU A 202 -8.39 -6.53 -26.20
C LEU A 202 -9.54 -6.74 -27.21
N SER A 203 -10.80 -6.51 -26.81
CA SER A 203 -11.92 -6.44 -27.75
C SER A 203 -12.23 -4.97 -28.07
N PRO A 204 -12.27 -4.55 -29.35
CA PRO A 204 -12.70 -3.22 -29.72
C PRO A 204 -14.21 -3.12 -29.46
N VAL A 205 -14.60 -2.77 -28.23
CA VAL A 205 -15.96 -2.30 -27.99
C VAL A 205 -16.06 -0.93 -28.66
N ALA A 206 -16.86 -0.90 -29.73
CA ALA A 206 -17.22 0.27 -30.49
C ALA A 206 -17.76 1.38 -29.57
N CYS A 207 -16.89 2.31 -29.20
CA CYS A 207 -17.31 3.60 -28.69
C CYS A 207 -17.65 4.47 -29.90
N ASN A 208 -18.93 4.49 -30.28
CA ASN A 208 -19.48 5.37 -31.32
C ASN A 208 -19.49 6.84 -30.86
N LEU A 209 -18.32 7.43 -30.73
CA LEU A 209 -18.13 8.87 -30.69
C LEU A 209 -17.31 9.26 -31.91
N GLU A 210 -18.00 9.76 -32.93
CA GLU A 210 -17.39 10.36 -34.12
C GLU A 210 -16.58 11.60 -33.71
N VAL A 211 -15.32 11.41 -33.35
CA VAL A 211 -14.34 12.49 -33.26
C VAL A 211 -13.11 12.06 -34.03
N GLY A 212 -12.94 12.67 -35.20
CA GLY A 212 -11.69 12.78 -35.96
C GLY A 212 -10.88 11.51 -36.19
N ARG A 213 -10.89 10.98 -37.42
CA ARG A 213 -10.04 9.86 -37.86
C ARG A 213 -8.57 10.06 -37.45
N VAL A 214 -8.14 9.31 -36.44
CA VAL A 214 -6.75 8.89 -36.30
C VAL A 214 -6.50 7.87 -37.42
N PRO A 215 -5.43 7.99 -38.23
CA PRO A 215 -5.15 7.01 -39.29
C PRO A 215 -5.02 5.60 -38.68
N PRO A 216 -5.47 4.55 -39.39
CA PRO A 216 -5.45 3.19 -38.85
C PRO A 216 -4.02 2.80 -38.50
N ALA A 217 -3.83 2.38 -37.25
CA ALA A 217 -2.59 1.77 -36.79
C ALA A 217 -2.27 0.58 -37.71
N ASP A 218 -1.03 0.56 -38.19
CA ASP A 218 -0.46 -0.49 -39.02
C ASP A 218 -0.93 -1.88 -38.57
N SER A 219 -1.44 -2.69 -39.49
CA SER A 219 -1.90 -4.07 -39.25
C SER A 219 -0.76 -5.06 -38.96
N ASN A 220 0.36 -4.55 -38.48
CA ASN A 220 1.54 -5.29 -38.02
C ASN A 220 2.00 -4.80 -36.63
N ALA A 221 1.13 -4.13 -35.87
CA ALA A 221 1.39 -3.72 -34.50
C ALA A 221 1.47 -4.95 -33.58
N ASN A 222 2.68 -5.49 -33.50
CA ASN A 222 3.29 -6.22 -32.40
C ASN A 222 2.47 -6.09 -31.10
N ARG A 223 2.02 -7.23 -30.53
CA ARG A 223 1.48 -7.31 -29.16
C ARG A 223 2.32 -6.41 -28.25
N PRO A 224 1.74 -5.66 -27.29
CA PRO A 224 2.55 -4.88 -26.37
C PRO A 224 3.57 -5.83 -25.72
N SER A 225 4.83 -5.65 -26.09
CA SER A 225 5.96 -6.37 -25.52
C SER A 225 5.84 -6.21 -24.02
N ARG A 226 5.84 -7.33 -23.28
CA ARG A 226 5.86 -7.33 -21.80
C ARG A 226 6.77 -6.19 -21.32
N PRO A 227 6.38 -5.37 -20.32
CA PRO A 227 7.27 -4.35 -19.79
C PRO A 227 8.60 -5.00 -19.44
N ILE A 228 9.69 -4.48 -20.00
CA ILE A 228 11.03 -4.95 -19.70
C ILE A 228 11.32 -4.54 -18.26
N LEU A 229 11.13 -5.47 -17.33
CA LEU A 229 11.55 -5.30 -15.95
C LEU A 229 13.04 -5.61 -15.86
N THR A 230 13.82 -4.65 -15.37
CA THR A 230 15.25 -4.85 -15.17
C THR A 230 15.57 -4.93 -13.69
N ALA A 231 16.03 -6.10 -13.24
CA ALA A 231 16.52 -6.30 -11.87
C ALA A 231 17.86 -5.58 -11.69
N VAL A 232 18.00 -4.81 -10.61
CA VAL A 232 19.24 -4.10 -10.25
C VAL A 232 19.47 -4.17 -8.73
N ASP A 233 20.70 -3.93 -8.27
CA ASP A 233 20.97 -3.70 -6.86
C ASP A 233 20.41 -2.34 -6.38
N LYS A 234 20.23 -2.18 -5.06
CA LYS A 234 19.69 -0.93 -4.47
C LYS A 234 20.54 0.31 -4.78
N PRO A 235 21.88 0.31 -4.60
CA PRO A 235 22.70 1.45 -5.01
C PRO A 235 22.46 1.90 -6.45
N THR A 236 22.42 0.96 -7.40
CA THR A 236 22.14 1.21 -8.81
C THR A 236 20.72 1.76 -9.02
N LEU A 237 19.72 1.19 -8.32
CA LEU A 237 18.35 1.68 -8.33
C LEU A 237 18.27 3.15 -7.90
N TYR A 238 18.86 3.49 -6.74
CA TYR A 238 18.84 4.84 -6.20
C TYR A 238 19.55 5.85 -7.11
N ALA A 239 20.68 5.46 -7.70
CA ALA A 239 21.44 6.34 -8.59
C ALA A 239 20.76 6.57 -9.96
N THR A 240 19.91 5.64 -10.40
CA THR A 240 19.35 5.64 -11.77
C THR A 240 17.89 6.07 -11.83
N ALA A 241 17.11 5.84 -10.79
CA ALA A 241 15.68 6.15 -10.78
C ALA A 241 15.41 7.66 -10.68
N ASP A 242 14.39 8.13 -11.40
CA ASP A 242 13.83 9.48 -11.27
C ASP A 242 12.70 9.52 -10.23
N LEU A 243 12.03 8.37 -10.06
CA LEU A 243 11.05 8.11 -9.02
C LEU A 243 11.40 6.79 -8.34
N VAL A 244 11.44 6.76 -7.01
CA VAL A 244 11.60 5.52 -6.24
C VAL A 244 10.32 5.22 -5.48
N SER A 245 9.80 4.00 -5.59
CA SER A 245 8.59 3.56 -4.89
C SER A 245 8.87 2.36 -3.98
N LEU A 246 8.43 2.43 -2.73
CA LEU A 246 8.67 1.40 -1.71
C LEU A 246 7.45 0.48 -1.56
N HIS A 247 7.67 -0.82 -1.75
CA HIS A 247 6.65 -1.88 -1.67
C HIS A 247 7.17 -3.11 -0.92
N VAL A 248 7.93 -2.88 0.15
CA VAL A 248 8.49 -3.92 1.03
C VAL A 248 7.65 -4.08 2.30
N PRO A 249 7.54 -5.29 2.87
CA PRO A 249 7.02 -5.45 4.22
C PRO A 249 7.97 -4.82 5.24
N LEU A 250 7.46 -4.46 6.42
CA LEU A 250 8.29 -4.04 7.54
C LEU A 250 8.88 -5.27 8.25
N THR A 251 10.21 -5.37 8.25
CA THR A 251 11.01 -6.38 8.95
C THR A 251 12.22 -5.69 9.56
N ASP A 252 13.04 -6.43 10.32
CA ASP A 252 14.30 -5.91 10.84
C ASP A 252 15.27 -5.49 9.72
N GLN A 253 15.21 -6.12 8.54
CA GLN A 253 16.06 -5.77 7.40
C GLN A 253 15.56 -4.55 6.61
N THR A 254 14.26 -4.22 6.69
CA THR A 254 13.68 -3.10 5.93
C THR A 254 13.41 -1.86 6.78
N ARG A 255 13.49 -1.98 8.11
CA ARG A 255 13.43 -0.84 9.03
C ARG A 255 14.60 0.11 8.77
N GLY A 256 14.29 1.39 8.58
CA GLY A 256 15.29 2.42 8.29
C GLY A 256 16.07 2.17 6.99
N LEU A 257 15.50 1.39 6.06
CA LEU A 257 16.07 1.10 4.74
C LEU A 257 16.41 2.40 4.00
N ILE A 258 15.53 3.40 4.08
CA ILE A 258 15.78 4.74 3.59
C ILE A 258 16.20 5.62 4.77
N ASN A 259 17.51 5.76 4.93
CA ASN A 259 18.17 6.64 5.88
C ASN A 259 19.04 7.67 5.12
N SER A 260 19.74 8.55 5.85
CA SER A 260 20.58 9.58 5.25
C SER A 260 21.63 9.03 4.27
N ALA A 261 22.19 7.84 4.53
CA ALA A 261 23.18 7.20 3.65
C ALA A 261 22.55 6.65 2.36
N ALA A 262 21.31 6.16 2.43
CA ALA A 262 20.55 5.78 1.25
C ALA A 262 20.15 7.03 0.43
N LEU A 263 19.59 8.06 1.07
CA LEU A 263 19.13 9.29 0.44
C LEU A 263 20.24 10.01 -0.34
N ARG A 264 21.48 10.01 0.16
CA ARG A 264 22.64 10.58 -0.57
C ARG A 264 23.00 9.86 -1.89
N LYS A 265 22.47 8.67 -2.13
CA LYS A 265 22.67 7.92 -3.38
C LYS A 265 21.61 8.24 -4.43
N PHE A 266 20.55 8.94 -4.05
CA PHE A 266 19.50 9.34 -4.97
C PHE A 266 20.00 10.47 -5.87
N LYS A 267 19.41 10.61 -7.06
CA LYS A 267 19.57 11.85 -7.82
C LYS A 267 18.99 13.01 -7.01
N PRO A 268 19.59 14.22 -7.05
CA PRO A 268 18.98 15.41 -6.45
C PRO A 268 17.58 15.72 -7.01
N THR A 269 17.31 15.30 -8.24
CA THR A 269 16.01 15.44 -8.92
C THR A 269 15.04 14.31 -8.61
N ALA A 270 15.44 13.26 -7.89
CA ALA A 270 14.57 12.11 -7.64
C ALA A 270 13.46 12.45 -6.65
N THR A 271 12.33 11.75 -6.78
CA THR A 271 11.25 11.76 -5.80
C THR A 271 11.06 10.38 -5.18
N LEU A 272 10.53 10.34 -3.96
CA LEU A 272 10.31 9.10 -3.19
C LEU A 272 8.83 8.92 -2.85
N ILE A 273 8.30 7.73 -3.09
CA ILE A 273 6.91 7.35 -2.77
C ILE A 273 6.93 6.20 -1.78
N ASN A 274 6.16 6.33 -0.69
CA ASN A 274 5.99 5.27 0.30
C ASN A 274 4.52 5.04 0.63
N THR A 275 4.00 3.91 0.16
CA THR A 275 2.68 3.35 0.50
C THR A 275 2.81 2.01 1.21
N SER A 276 4.00 1.69 1.73
CA SER A 276 4.30 0.42 2.40
C SER A 276 4.12 0.54 3.92
N ARG A 277 5.18 0.97 4.63
CA ARG A 277 5.21 1.20 6.08
C ARG A 277 6.07 2.41 6.41
N GLY A 278 5.64 3.20 7.39
CA GLY A 278 6.37 4.39 7.84
C GLY A 278 7.81 4.09 8.29
N PRO A 279 8.04 3.09 9.18
CA PRO A 279 9.38 2.81 9.70
C PRO A 279 10.40 2.28 8.68
N VAL A 280 10.01 2.05 7.42
CA VAL A 280 10.94 1.75 6.34
C VAL A 280 11.83 2.96 6.02
N ILE A 281 11.34 4.16 6.34
CA ILE A 281 12.04 5.44 6.19
C ILE A 281 12.38 5.99 7.58
N ASN A 282 13.60 6.52 7.73
CA ASN A 282 13.89 7.42 8.85
C ASN A 282 13.28 8.80 8.56
N GLY A 283 12.21 9.16 9.27
CA GLY A 283 11.46 10.40 9.03
C GLY A 283 12.29 11.68 9.21
N VAL A 284 13.20 11.70 10.19
CA VAL A 284 14.09 12.85 10.44
C VAL A 284 15.08 13.03 9.28
N ASP A 285 15.67 11.95 8.81
CA ASP A 285 16.60 11.97 7.67
C ASP A 285 15.89 12.43 6.38
N LEU A 286 14.65 11.97 6.14
CA LEU A 286 13.86 12.39 4.99
C LEU A 286 13.51 13.89 5.06
N ALA A 287 13.04 14.36 6.21
CA ALA A 287 12.73 15.79 6.40
C ALA A 287 13.99 16.68 6.26
N GLY A 288 15.15 16.20 6.70
CA GLY A 288 16.44 16.84 6.43
C GLY A 288 16.76 16.88 4.93
N ALA A 289 16.70 15.74 4.25
CA ALA A 289 17.01 15.64 2.82
C ALA A 289 16.12 16.53 1.94
N LEU A 290 14.85 16.69 2.29
CA LEU A 290 13.93 17.59 1.59
C LEU A 290 14.26 19.07 1.82
N ARG A 291 14.59 19.46 3.06
CA ARG A 291 15.00 20.83 3.39
C ARG A 291 16.33 21.22 2.73
N ASP A 292 17.28 20.29 2.73
CA ASP A 292 18.63 20.51 2.22
C ASP A 292 18.72 20.34 0.69
N GLY A 293 17.62 19.96 0.03
CA GLY A 293 17.57 19.75 -1.42
C GLY A 293 18.34 18.51 -1.92
N VAL A 294 18.61 17.55 -1.03
CA VAL A 294 19.19 16.24 -1.38
C VAL A 294 18.17 15.38 -2.14
N LEU A 295 16.88 15.57 -1.88
CA LEU A 295 15.77 14.93 -2.57
C LEU A 295 14.79 16.00 -3.04
N ALA A 296 14.27 15.88 -4.28
CA ALA A 296 13.40 16.89 -4.86
C ALA A 296 12.02 16.97 -4.21
N GLY A 297 11.50 15.82 -3.77
CA GLY A 297 10.19 15.70 -3.15
C GLY A 297 9.87 14.27 -2.71
N ALA A 298 8.80 14.12 -1.93
CA ALA A 298 8.30 12.81 -1.55
C ALA A 298 6.78 12.79 -1.41
N ALA A 299 6.19 11.60 -1.49
CA ALA A 299 4.79 11.35 -1.18
C ALA A 299 4.66 10.17 -0.21
N LEU A 300 4.02 10.39 0.95
CA LEU A 300 3.88 9.40 2.01
C LEU A 300 2.41 9.14 2.32
N ASP A 301 2.02 7.86 2.31
CA ASP A 301 0.73 7.42 2.85
C ASP A 301 0.87 6.87 4.29
N VAL A 302 2.09 6.70 4.78
CA VAL A 302 2.39 5.98 6.04
C VAL A 302 3.47 6.72 6.83
N PHE A 303 3.38 6.68 8.17
CA PHE A 303 4.22 7.49 9.08
C PHE A 303 4.80 6.65 10.22
N ASP A 304 5.83 7.16 10.89
CA ASP A 304 6.37 6.59 12.12
C ASP A 304 6.79 7.72 13.09
N PRO A 305 6.10 7.89 14.23
CA PRO A 305 4.91 7.16 14.65
C PRO A 305 3.67 7.55 13.80
N GLU A 306 2.62 6.73 13.85
CA GLU A 306 1.36 6.99 13.15
C GLU A 306 0.20 7.04 14.16
N PRO A 307 -0.51 8.18 14.31
CA PRO A 307 -0.35 9.44 13.56
C PRO A 307 0.93 10.20 13.93
N PRO A 308 1.50 11.01 13.01
CA PRO A 308 2.64 11.86 13.33
C PRO A 308 2.26 12.91 14.39
N PRO A 309 3.08 13.13 15.42
CA PRO A 309 2.78 14.07 16.50
C PRO A 309 2.89 15.52 16.02
N PRO A 310 2.23 16.47 16.72
CA PRO A 310 2.50 17.89 16.50
C PRO A 310 3.99 18.20 16.61
N GLY A 311 4.54 18.90 15.62
CA GLY A 311 5.97 19.24 15.56
C GLY A 311 6.86 18.17 14.91
N ASP A 312 6.30 17.07 14.41
CA ASP A 312 7.05 16.12 13.59
C ASP A 312 7.69 16.86 12.37
N PRO A 313 9.01 16.71 12.13
CA PRO A 313 9.71 17.40 11.06
C PRO A 313 9.09 17.19 9.67
N LEU A 314 8.50 16.02 9.41
CA LEU A 314 7.84 15.71 8.14
C LEU A 314 6.67 16.66 7.87
N LEU A 315 5.90 17.04 8.89
CA LEU A 315 4.74 17.91 8.74
C LEU A 315 5.09 19.32 8.24
N SER A 316 6.34 19.75 8.42
CA SER A 316 6.86 21.03 7.97
C SER A 316 7.82 20.93 6.78
N ALA A 317 8.09 19.72 6.29
CA ALA A 317 9.06 19.48 5.23
C ALA A 317 8.55 20.06 3.89
N PRO A 318 9.42 20.74 3.12
CA PRO A 318 9.04 21.23 1.80
C PRO A 318 8.87 20.06 0.82
N ASN A 319 8.05 20.27 -0.22
CA ASN A 319 7.85 19.31 -1.31
C ASN A 319 7.43 17.89 -0.84
N LEU A 320 6.70 17.81 0.28
CA LEU A 320 6.14 16.57 0.80
C LEU A 320 4.63 16.54 0.59
N LEU A 321 4.15 15.50 -0.09
CA LEU A 321 2.72 15.15 -0.17
C LEU A 321 2.41 14.07 0.87
N MET A 322 1.25 14.17 1.52
CA MET A 322 0.85 13.27 2.60
C MET A 322 -0.59 12.80 2.40
N SER A 323 -0.84 11.51 2.65
CA SER A 323 -2.18 10.93 2.77
C SER A 323 -2.30 10.07 4.03
N PRO A 324 -3.49 9.94 4.63
CA PRO A 324 -3.65 9.39 5.98
C PRO A 324 -3.85 7.87 5.98
N HIS A 325 -2.87 7.10 5.49
CA HIS A 325 -2.94 5.63 5.42
C HIS A 325 -4.20 5.15 4.68
N ALA A 326 -4.38 5.71 3.48
CA ALA A 326 -5.54 5.58 2.64
C ALA A 326 -5.42 4.49 1.57
N GLY A 327 -4.28 3.82 1.41
CA GLY A 327 -4.04 2.87 0.30
C GLY A 327 -5.12 1.80 0.12
N ALA A 328 -5.67 1.29 1.23
CA ALA A 328 -6.75 0.30 1.19
C ALA A 328 -8.17 0.88 1.29
N ARG A 329 -8.33 2.20 1.36
CA ARG A 329 -9.62 2.86 1.67
C ARG A 329 -10.49 3.05 0.43
N THR A 330 -10.73 1.97 -0.30
CA THR A 330 -11.75 1.88 -1.34
C THR A 330 -12.84 0.91 -0.89
N GLU A 331 -14.08 1.10 -1.34
CA GLU A 331 -15.18 0.18 -1.02
C GLU A 331 -14.82 -1.26 -1.40
N ALA A 332 -14.24 -1.45 -2.59
CA ALA A 332 -13.84 -2.76 -3.10
C ALA A 332 -12.74 -3.42 -2.25
N ALA A 333 -11.71 -2.68 -1.83
CA ALA A 333 -10.65 -3.25 -0.99
C ALA A 333 -11.13 -3.52 0.43
N LEU A 334 -11.94 -2.63 1.01
CA LEU A 334 -12.51 -2.82 2.34
C LEU A 334 -13.44 -4.04 2.39
N SER A 335 -14.25 -4.25 1.34
CA SER A 335 -15.09 -5.43 1.18
C SER A 335 -14.25 -6.71 1.11
N ARG A 336 -13.22 -6.77 0.25
CA ARG A 336 -12.31 -7.93 0.16
C ARG A 336 -11.49 -8.19 1.43
N MET A 337 -11.22 -7.16 2.24
CA MET A 337 -10.56 -7.36 3.54
C MET A 337 -11.48 -8.02 4.55
N ASP A 338 -12.78 -7.78 4.44
CA ASP A 338 -13.76 -8.38 5.33
C ASP A 338 -13.93 -9.88 5.05
N ASP A 339 -13.53 -10.38 3.88
CA ASP A 339 -13.51 -11.81 3.54
C ASP A 339 -12.67 -12.67 4.52
N VAL A 340 -11.80 -12.04 5.33
CA VAL A 340 -11.08 -12.72 6.43
C VAL A 340 -12.04 -13.45 7.39
N VAL A 341 -13.29 -12.97 7.52
CA VAL A 341 -14.29 -13.62 8.37
C VAL A 341 -14.59 -15.04 7.92
N HIS A 342 -14.48 -15.34 6.63
CA HIS A 342 -14.72 -16.69 6.12
C HIS A 342 -13.69 -17.68 6.66
N ASP A 343 -12.41 -17.31 6.69
CA ASP A 343 -11.35 -18.14 7.26
C ASP A 343 -11.44 -18.24 8.79
N VAL A 344 -11.85 -17.15 9.46
CA VAL A 344 -12.14 -17.17 10.92
C VAL A 344 -13.28 -18.14 11.22
N ILE A 345 -14.38 -18.07 10.49
CA ILE A 345 -15.54 -18.95 10.64
C ILE A 345 -15.15 -20.40 10.33
N ALA A 346 -14.36 -20.63 9.27
CA ALA A 346 -13.86 -21.96 8.91
C ALA A 346 -13.11 -22.59 10.10
N ILE A 347 -12.14 -21.89 10.68
CA ILE A 347 -11.42 -22.39 11.86
C ILE A 347 -12.36 -22.63 13.04
N LEU A 348 -13.29 -21.71 13.31
CA LEU A 348 -14.25 -21.87 14.40
C LEU A 348 -15.17 -23.10 14.22
N GLN A 349 -15.39 -23.52 12.98
CA GLN A 349 -16.16 -24.72 12.62
C GLN A 349 -15.29 -25.96 12.37
N ASN A 350 -13.97 -25.88 12.58
CA ASN A 350 -12.98 -26.95 12.33
C ASN A 350 -12.82 -27.32 10.85
N HIS A 351 -13.00 -26.35 9.96
CA HIS A 351 -12.66 -26.43 8.54
C HIS A 351 -11.31 -25.76 8.27
N PRO A 352 -10.57 -26.19 7.23
CA PRO A 352 -9.32 -25.55 6.84
C PRO A 352 -9.58 -24.13 6.31
N PRO A 353 -8.74 -23.14 6.68
CA PRO A 353 -8.80 -21.79 6.12
C PRO A 353 -8.12 -21.74 4.74
N THR A 354 -8.46 -20.72 3.96
CA THR A 354 -7.89 -20.45 2.64
C THR A 354 -6.53 -19.78 2.74
N HIS A 355 -6.39 -18.81 3.64
CA HIS A 355 -5.19 -17.98 3.77
C HIS A 355 -4.65 -18.00 5.20
N VAL A 356 -3.43 -18.54 5.37
CA VAL A 356 -2.72 -18.60 6.65
C VAL A 356 -1.34 -17.96 6.50
N ALA A 357 -0.89 -17.25 7.54
CA ALA A 357 0.41 -16.58 7.62
C ALA A 357 1.61 -17.52 7.80
#